data_AF-A0A3B8IVU3-F1
#
_entry.id   AF-A0A3B8IVU3-F1
#
_cell.length_a   1.000
_cell.length_b   1.000
_cell.length_c   1.000
_cell.angle_alpha   90.00
_cell.angle_beta   90.00
_cell.angle_gamma   90.00
#
_symmetry.space_group_name_H-M   'P 1'
#
loop_
_entity.id
_entity.type
_entity.pdbx_description
1 polymer ?
#
loop_
_entity_poly.entity_id
_entity_poly.type
_entity_poly.pdbx_seq_one_letter_code
_entity_poly.pdbx_strand_id
1 'polypeptide(L)'
;CPYSAASTAGAGEGKGEASRPFKSERVDVFHLERPQATPTQRKVKPKPEAEPAEKTKEKAVAVWRAKGGTESPRNYYSISGLVSRYFQLDLASDEPDLQKIKLANWPIAYREFFCPVNEQPLDRLSGYPRIYWGKAFINQLANGDYQARFAQHLLYRGEEIKPSVYLRAEKIEQSGKSHLLKKLKDYAKSHRPEATVFVYSKPYYNKGYINLNLANFDFFDLREVEE
;
A
#
# COMPACT_ATOMS: atom_id res chain seq x y z
N CYS A 1 6.51 -8.30 13.93
CA CYS A 1 5.65 -9.50 13.86
C CYS A 1 6.51 -10.72 13.54
N PRO A 2 6.71 -11.67 14.46
CA PRO A 2 7.15 -13.00 14.06
C PRO A 2 6.10 -14.03 14.45
N TYR A 3 5.59 -14.74 13.45
CA TYR A 3 5.11 -16.11 13.62
C TYR A 3 6.32 -16.99 13.34
N SER A 4 6.88 -17.59 14.40
CA SER A 4 7.92 -18.62 14.30
C SER A 4 7.24 -19.97 14.49
N ALA A 5 7.34 -20.83 13.49
CA ALA A 5 7.02 -22.24 13.62
C ALA A 5 8.24 -23.04 13.14
N ALA A 6 8.87 -23.72 14.07
CA ALA A 6 9.82 -24.79 13.81
C ALA A 6 9.04 -26.09 13.58
N SER A 7 9.40 -26.88 12.56
CA SER A 7 9.34 -28.35 12.63
C SER A 7 10.12 -29.03 11.50
N THR A 8 11.12 -29.81 11.93
CA THR A 8 11.59 -31.14 11.47
C THR A 8 11.84 -31.46 9.99
N ALA A 9 13.07 -31.88 9.73
CA ALA A 9 13.57 -32.56 8.55
C ALA A 9 12.99 -33.98 8.34
N GLY A 10 12.78 -34.34 7.09
CA GLY A 10 12.58 -35.72 6.61
C GLY A 10 13.14 -35.85 5.20
N ALA A 11 14.10 -36.75 5.02
CA ALA A 11 14.73 -37.06 3.74
C ALA A 11 13.86 -38.01 2.92
N GLY A 12 13.76 -37.77 1.60
CA GLY A 12 13.14 -38.65 0.62
C GLY A 12 13.62 -38.29 -0.78
N GLU A 13 14.27 -39.25 -1.45
CA GLU A 13 14.83 -39.14 -2.79
C GLU A 13 13.74 -39.19 -3.90
N GLY A 14 14.02 -38.49 -5.00
CA GLY A 14 13.75 -39.00 -6.35
C GLY A 14 12.53 -38.46 -7.09
N LYS A 15 12.78 -37.52 -8.01
CA LYS A 15 12.55 -37.62 -9.48
C LYS A 15 12.41 -36.21 -10.08
N GLY A 16 12.96 -36.05 -11.28
CA GLY A 16 13.16 -34.77 -11.94
C GLY A 16 11.89 -33.95 -12.07
N GLU A 17 11.84 -32.87 -11.30
CA GLU A 17 10.86 -31.80 -11.46
C GLU A 17 11.49 -30.75 -12.36
N ALA A 18 10.84 -30.48 -13.50
CA ALA A 18 11.23 -29.41 -14.39
C ALA A 18 11.37 -28.13 -13.56
N SER A 19 12.60 -27.61 -13.47
CA SER A 19 12.89 -26.41 -12.69
C SER A 19 11.99 -25.28 -13.18
N ARG A 20 10.98 -24.94 -12.39
CA ARG A 20 10.20 -23.71 -12.59
C ARG A 20 11.23 -22.58 -12.70
N PRO A 21 11.13 -21.69 -13.70
CA PRO A 21 12.08 -20.60 -13.82
C PRO A 21 12.07 -19.83 -12.50
N PHE A 22 13.23 -19.78 -11.84
CA PHE A 22 13.43 -19.04 -10.60
C PHE A 22 12.94 -17.61 -10.87
N LYS A 23 11.81 -17.21 -10.29
CA LYS A 23 11.31 -15.84 -10.44
C LYS A 23 12.38 -14.96 -9.83
N SER A 24 13.08 -14.21 -10.68
CA SER A 24 14.12 -13.29 -10.23
C SER A 24 13.55 -12.36 -9.18
N GLU A 25 14.28 -12.21 -8.08
CA GLU A 25 13.91 -11.33 -6.97
C GLU A 25 13.72 -9.90 -7.52
N ARG A 26 12.49 -9.40 -7.48
CA ARG A 26 12.14 -8.06 -7.97
C ARG A 26 12.05 -7.11 -6.79
N VAL A 27 12.66 -5.94 -6.95
CA VAL A 27 12.73 -4.92 -5.91
C VAL A 27 12.09 -3.64 -6.44
N ASP A 28 10.84 -3.38 -6.08
CA ASP A 28 10.17 -2.12 -6.34
C ASP A 28 10.71 -1.03 -5.39
N VAL A 29 10.52 0.25 -5.71
CA VAL A 29 11.05 1.38 -4.92
C VAL A 29 9.91 2.27 -4.44
N PHE A 30 9.88 2.55 -3.14
CA PHE A 30 8.96 3.53 -2.55
C PHE A 30 9.72 4.79 -2.11
N HIS A 31 9.37 5.92 -2.72
CA HIS A 31 9.94 7.22 -2.43
C HIS A 31 9.04 7.97 -1.45
N LEU A 32 9.62 8.49 -0.38
CA LEU A 32 8.90 9.26 0.64
C LEU A 32 8.61 10.70 0.20
N GLU A 33 9.37 11.19 -0.78
CA GLU A 33 9.25 12.53 -1.33
C GLU A 33 9.07 12.43 -2.84
N ARG A 34 8.14 13.23 -3.36
CA ARG A 34 7.99 13.37 -4.81
C ARG A 34 9.15 14.24 -5.32
N PRO A 35 9.86 13.85 -6.39
CA PRO A 35 10.84 14.72 -7.01
C PRO A 35 10.15 16.03 -7.41
N GLN A 36 10.76 17.15 -7.05
CA GLN A 36 10.36 18.46 -7.57
C GLN A 36 10.33 18.33 -9.09
N ALA A 37 9.17 18.58 -9.69
CA ALA A 37 9.05 18.51 -11.14
C ALA A 37 9.98 19.57 -11.72
N THR A 38 11.14 19.16 -12.25
CA THR A 38 11.88 20.00 -13.17
C THR A 38 10.91 20.27 -14.32
N PRO A 39 10.68 21.53 -14.73
CA PRO A 39 9.80 21.82 -15.85
C PRO A 39 10.41 21.19 -17.10
N THR A 40 9.99 19.95 -17.40
CA THR A 40 10.31 19.30 -18.65
C THR A 40 9.53 20.09 -19.68
N GLN A 41 10.22 20.96 -20.41
CA GLN A 41 9.69 21.50 -21.66
C GLN A 41 9.25 20.29 -22.48
N ARG A 42 7.93 20.07 -22.57
CA ARG A 42 7.35 19.13 -23.51
C ARG A 42 7.78 19.64 -24.87
N LYS A 43 8.86 19.09 -25.43
CA LYS A 43 9.13 19.19 -26.86
C LYS A 43 7.96 18.47 -27.53
N VAL A 44 6.96 19.26 -27.93
CA VAL A 44 5.86 18.82 -28.78
C VAL A 44 6.51 18.36 -30.08
N LYS A 45 6.78 17.06 -30.20
CA LYS A 45 7.05 16.46 -31.50
C LYS A 45 5.73 16.49 -32.27
N PRO A 46 5.73 16.92 -33.55
CA PRO A 46 4.52 16.94 -34.35
C PRO A 46 3.94 15.52 -34.46
N LYS A 47 2.62 15.45 -34.33
CA LYS A 47 1.79 14.25 -34.35
C LYS A 47 1.77 13.68 -35.78
N PRO A 48 2.29 12.46 -36.05
CA PRO A 48 1.96 11.74 -37.27
C PRO A 48 0.51 11.24 -37.17
N GLU A 49 -0.19 11.23 -38.30
CA GLU A 49 -1.57 10.76 -38.42
C GLU A 49 -1.78 9.35 -37.86
N ALA A 50 -3.00 9.14 -37.37
CA ALA A 50 -3.37 7.99 -36.54
C ALA A 50 -3.54 6.71 -37.37
N GLU A 51 -2.79 5.67 -36.98
CA GLU A 51 -3.17 4.27 -37.16
C GLU A 51 -3.63 3.67 -35.81
N PRO A 52 -4.50 2.65 -35.81
CA PRO A 52 -5.21 2.19 -34.61
C PRO A 52 -4.24 1.67 -33.54
N ALA A 53 -4.10 2.45 -32.45
CA ALA A 53 -3.06 2.32 -31.42
C ALA A 53 -3.20 1.11 -30.47
N GLU A 54 -4.27 0.33 -30.56
CA GLU A 54 -4.49 -0.81 -29.66
C GLU A 54 -3.68 -2.04 -30.05
N LYS A 55 -3.53 -2.34 -31.34
CA LYS A 55 -2.77 -3.53 -31.80
C LYS A 55 -1.25 -3.37 -31.70
N THR A 56 -0.75 -2.14 -31.56
CA THR A 56 0.68 -1.83 -31.56
C THR A 56 1.32 -1.95 -30.17
N LYS A 57 0.56 -1.66 -29.10
CA LYS A 57 1.07 -1.78 -27.72
C LYS A 57 1.23 -3.23 -27.28
N GLU A 58 0.26 -4.09 -27.58
CA GLU A 58 0.36 -5.52 -27.26
C GLU A 58 1.50 -6.21 -28.01
N LYS A 59 1.68 -5.89 -29.30
CA LYS A 59 2.81 -6.40 -30.09
C LYS A 59 4.16 -5.90 -29.56
N ALA A 60 4.25 -4.64 -29.13
CA ALA A 60 5.48 -4.10 -28.54
C ALA A 60 5.82 -4.75 -27.20
N VAL A 61 4.82 -4.99 -26.35
CA VAL A 61 4.99 -5.70 -25.06
C VAL A 61 5.35 -7.17 -25.28
N ALA A 62 4.75 -7.84 -26.26
CA ALA A 62 5.07 -9.22 -26.63
C ALA A 62 6.51 -9.34 -27.17
N VAL A 63 6.94 -8.41 -28.03
CA VAL A 63 8.32 -8.36 -28.56
C VAL A 63 9.34 -8.04 -27.47
N TRP A 64 9.00 -7.18 -26.50
CA TRP A 64 9.88 -6.87 -25.37
C TRP A 64 10.00 -8.04 -24.37
N ARG A 65 8.89 -8.75 -24.10
CA ARG A 65 8.90 -10.00 -23.31
C ARG A 65 9.67 -11.12 -24.00
N ALA A 66 9.54 -11.25 -25.32
CA ALA A 66 10.27 -12.25 -26.12
C ALA A 66 11.79 -11.98 -26.18
N LYS A 67 12.25 -10.76 -25.92
CA LYS A 67 13.67 -10.37 -25.88
C LYS A 67 14.30 -10.45 -24.48
N GLY A 68 13.65 -11.10 -23.52
CA GLY A 68 14.19 -11.23 -22.17
C GLY A 68 14.20 -9.93 -21.37
N GLY A 69 13.27 -9.01 -21.66
CA GLY A 69 13.12 -7.79 -20.89
C GLY A 69 12.85 -8.08 -19.42
N THR A 70 13.82 -7.83 -18.54
CA THR A 70 13.59 -7.72 -17.10
C THR A 70 12.77 -6.47 -16.85
N GLU A 71 11.57 -6.61 -16.27
CA GLU A 71 10.73 -5.46 -15.93
C GLU A 71 11.50 -4.54 -15.00
N SER A 72 11.72 -3.29 -15.43
CA SER A 72 12.37 -2.28 -14.62
C SER A 72 11.62 -2.12 -13.30
N PRO A 73 12.34 -1.87 -12.18
CA PRO A 73 11.72 -1.69 -10.88
C PRO A 73 10.69 -0.55 -10.93
N ARG A 74 9.52 -0.79 -10.34
CA ARG A 74 8.46 0.22 -10.30
C ARG A 74 8.80 1.26 -9.24
N ASN A 75 8.48 2.51 -9.53
CA ASN A 75 8.70 3.62 -8.61
C ASN A 75 7.34 4.12 -8.10
N TYR A 76 7.17 4.09 -6.79
CA TYR A 76 5.96 4.53 -6.10
C TYR A 76 6.24 5.81 -5.30
N TYR A 77 5.30 6.74 -5.36
CA TYR A 77 5.30 7.99 -4.59
C TYR A 77 4.05 8.13 -3.71
N SER A 78 3.11 7.19 -3.83
CA SER A 78 1.95 7.07 -2.94
C SER A 78 1.71 5.61 -2.61
N ILE A 79 1.07 5.38 -1.45
CA ILE A 79 0.76 4.04 -1.01
C ILE A 79 -0.35 3.40 -1.86
N SER A 80 -1.24 4.17 -2.51
CA SER A 80 -2.31 3.60 -3.35
C SER A 80 -1.75 2.68 -4.44
N GLY A 81 -0.61 3.03 -5.05
CA GLY A 81 0.06 2.19 -6.03
C GLY A 81 0.67 0.93 -5.42
N LEU A 82 1.23 1.03 -4.21
CA LEU A 82 1.74 -0.11 -3.46
C LEU A 82 0.61 -1.04 -3.03
N VAL A 83 -0.52 -0.51 -2.58
CA VAL A 83 -1.69 -1.28 -2.17
C VAL A 83 -2.24 -2.06 -3.37
N SER A 84 -2.38 -1.42 -4.54
CA SER A 84 -2.79 -2.13 -5.76
C SER A 84 -1.81 -3.22 -6.15
N ARG A 85 -0.51 -2.99 -5.98
CA ARG A 85 0.51 -4.01 -6.24
C ARG A 85 0.40 -5.16 -5.24
N TYR A 86 0.26 -4.88 -3.96
CA TYR A 86 0.13 -5.87 -2.90
C TYR A 86 -1.02 -6.84 -3.19
N PHE A 87 -2.22 -6.33 -3.50
CA PHE A 87 -3.36 -7.19 -3.86
C PHE A 87 -3.16 -7.96 -5.17
N GLN A 88 -2.48 -7.38 -6.17
CA GLN A 88 -2.13 -8.14 -7.38
C GLN A 88 -1.21 -9.32 -7.07
N LEU A 89 -0.31 -9.20 -6.10
CA LEU A 89 0.58 -10.28 -5.69
C LEU A 89 -0.14 -11.34 -4.88
N ASP A 90 -0.94 -10.89 -3.91
CA ASP A 90 -1.73 -11.75 -3.04
C ASP A 90 -2.72 -12.61 -3.87
N LEU A 91 -3.46 -11.97 -4.78
CA LEU A 91 -4.40 -12.65 -5.68
C LEU A 91 -3.72 -13.57 -6.70
N ALA A 92 -2.50 -13.26 -7.15
CA ALA A 92 -1.78 -14.07 -8.12
C ALA A 92 -1.09 -15.31 -7.52
N SER A 93 -1.24 -15.55 -6.21
CA SER A 93 -0.43 -16.53 -5.46
C SER A 93 1.08 -16.32 -5.64
N ASP A 94 1.48 -15.11 -6.04
CA ASP A 94 2.87 -14.73 -6.17
C ASP A 94 3.32 -14.28 -4.79
N GLU A 95 3.85 -15.24 -4.03
CA GLU A 95 4.34 -15.10 -2.66
C GLU A 95 4.85 -13.68 -2.40
N PRO A 96 4.09 -12.82 -1.71
CA PRO A 96 4.50 -11.44 -1.43
C PRO A 96 5.77 -11.36 -0.58
N ASP A 97 6.21 -12.50 -0.07
CA ASP A 97 7.46 -12.74 0.64
C ASP A 97 8.69 -12.71 -0.29
N LEU A 98 8.53 -13.03 -1.58
CA LEU A 98 9.60 -13.03 -2.58
C LEU A 98 9.79 -11.68 -3.28
N GLN A 99 8.81 -10.77 -3.16
CA GLN A 99 8.91 -9.43 -3.72
C GLN A 99 9.22 -8.41 -2.64
N LYS A 100 10.18 -7.54 -2.94
CA LYS A 100 10.66 -6.54 -1.98
C LYS A 100 10.34 -5.13 -2.45
N ILE A 101 10.14 -4.26 -1.47
CA ILE A 101 10.08 -2.82 -1.62
C ILE A 101 11.37 -2.28 -1.04
N LYS A 102 12.08 -1.45 -1.79
CA LYS A 102 13.21 -0.67 -1.30
C LYS A 102 12.68 0.66 -0.81
N LEU A 103 12.85 0.92 0.49
CA LEU A 103 12.65 2.22 1.10
C LEU A 103 14.03 2.81 1.42
N ALA A 104 14.40 3.89 0.73
CA ALA A 104 15.78 4.40 0.72
C ALA A 104 16.80 3.30 0.34
N ASN A 105 17.47 2.67 1.31
CA ASN A 105 18.42 1.57 1.10
C ASN A 105 18.03 0.27 1.82
N TRP A 106 16.84 0.20 2.40
CA TRP A 106 16.40 -0.96 3.17
C TRP A 106 15.34 -1.74 2.38
N PRO A 107 15.67 -2.96 1.92
CA PRO A 107 14.70 -3.83 1.27
C PRO A 107 13.80 -4.50 2.32
N ILE A 108 12.49 -4.44 2.11
CA ILE A 108 11.47 -5.05 2.95
C ILE A 108 10.52 -5.89 2.10
N ALA A 109 10.13 -7.08 2.55
CA ALA A 109 9.13 -7.88 1.84
C ALA A 109 7.77 -7.16 1.82
N TYR A 110 7.00 -7.32 0.74
CA TYR A 110 5.65 -6.74 0.66
C TYR A 110 4.79 -7.16 1.85
N ARG A 111 4.82 -8.46 2.23
CA ARG A 111 4.07 -8.95 3.40
C ARG A 111 4.47 -8.27 4.71
N GLU A 112 5.77 -8.05 4.94
CA GLU A 112 6.24 -7.37 6.15
C GLU A 112 5.88 -5.87 6.15
N PHE A 113 5.76 -5.26 4.97
CA PHE A 113 5.44 -3.85 4.84
C PHE A 113 3.97 -3.53 5.12
N PHE A 114 3.08 -4.50 4.89
CA PHE A 114 1.63 -4.40 5.12
C PHE A 114 1.23 -5.08 6.43
N CYS A 115 0.96 -4.28 7.45
CA CYS A 115 0.59 -4.75 8.78
C CYS A 115 -0.93 -4.65 8.98
N PRO A 116 -1.67 -5.76 9.10
CA PRO A 116 -3.08 -5.68 9.47
C PRO A 116 -3.21 -5.12 10.90
N VAL A 117 -4.24 -4.32 11.14
CA VAL A 117 -4.65 -3.92 12.51
C VAL A 117 -5.54 -5.02 13.06
N ASN A 118 -5.00 -5.85 13.96
CA ASN A 118 -5.66 -7.05 14.48
C ASN A 118 -5.08 -7.50 15.82
N GLU A 119 -5.50 -6.86 16.92
CA GLU A 119 -5.27 -7.29 18.31
C GLU A 119 -3.80 -7.46 18.72
N GLN A 120 -2.85 -6.99 17.92
CA GLN A 120 -1.45 -7.10 18.27
C GLN A 120 -1.03 -6.04 19.32
N PRO A 121 -0.08 -6.36 20.22
CA PRO A 121 0.46 -5.37 21.15
C PRO A 121 1.21 -4.24 20.44
N LEU A 122 0.88 -2.99 20.79
CA LEU A 122 1.48 -1.77 20.23
C LEU A 122 3.00 -1.72 20.41
N ASP A 123 3.50 -2.23 21.53
CA ASP A 123 4.93 -2.30 21.87
C ASP A 123 5.68 -3.40 21.09
N ARG A 124 4.96 -4.37 20.50
CA ARG A 124 5.52 -5.41 19.62
C ARG A 124 5.47 -5.06 18.14
N LEU A 125 4.93 -3.89 17.79
CA LEU A 125 4.95 -3.38 16.42
C LEU A 125 6.36 -2.97 16.00
N SER A 126 6.56 -2.86 14.68
CA SER A 126 7.82 -2.38 14.11
C SER A 126 8.17 -1.00 14.66
N GLY A 127 9.44 -0.81 15.05
CA GLY A 127 9.98 0.50 15.42
C GLY A 127 10.00 1.52 14.28
N TYR A 128 9.77 1.07 13.05
CA TYR A 128 9.75 1.85 11.81
C TYR A 128 8.33 1.93 11.22
N PRO A 129 8.00 2.99 10.45
CA PRO A 129 6.73 3.09 9.76
C PRO A 129 6.45 1.89 8.84
N ARG A 130 5.16 1.51 8.78
CA ARG A 130 4.61 0.43 7.94
C ARG A 130 3.26 0.88 7.40
N ILE A 131 2.74 0.16 6.40
CA ILE A 131 1.36 0.35 5.94
C ILE A 131 0.44 -0.43 6.87
N TYR A 132 -0.22 0.28 7.78
CA TYR A 132 -1.26 -0.29 8.63
C TYR A 132 -2.58 -0.30 7.90
N TRP A 133 -3.28 -1.44 7.92
CA TRP A 133 -4.53 -1.57 7.17
C TRP A 133 -5.59 -2.42 7.87
N GLY A 134 -6.83 -2.22 7.45
CA GLY A 134 -7.98 -2.93 7.99
C GLY A 134 -9.28 -2.17 7.77
N LYS A 135 -10.39 -2.80 8.16
CA LYS A 135 -11.71 -2.16 8.13
C LYS A 135 -11.73 -0.98 9.10
N ALA A 136 -12.29 0.14 8.67
CA ALA A 136 -12.42 1.36 9.46
C ALA A 136 -13.74 2.09 9.17
N PHE A 137 -14.25 2.78 10.18
CA PHE A 137 -15.37 3.70 10.08
C PHE A 137 -14.87 5.10 9.72
N ILE A 138 -15.42 5.69 8.67
CA ILE A 138 -15.13 7.05 8.21
C ILE A 138 -16.17 7.99 8.81
N ASN A 139 -15.77 8.75 9.81
CA ASN A 139 -16.64 9.67 10.52
C ASN A 139 -16.35 11.11 10.10
N GLN A 140 -17.40 11.90 9.86
CA GLN A 140 -17.28 13.35 9.83
C GLN A 140 -17.39 13.90 11.26
N LEU A 141 -16.48 14.78 11.64
CA LEU A 141 -16.42 15.42 12.94
C LEU A 141 -17.21 16.74 12.93
N ALA A 142 -17.55 17.24 14.12
CA ALA A 142 -18.34 18.46 14.27
C ALA A 142 -17.71 19.71 13.62
N ASN A 143 -16.38 19.74 13.52
CA ASN A 143 -15.62 20.82 12.87
C ASN A 143 -15.50 20.66 11.34
N GLY A 144 -16.15 19.64 10.75
CA GLY A 144 -16.09 19.35 9.31
C GLY A 144 -14.89 18.51 8.86
N ASP A 145 -13.94 18.22 9.76
CA ASP A 145 -12.84 17.30 9.50
C ASP A 145 -13.30 15.84 9.54
N TYR A 146 -12.41 14.92 9.20
CA TYR A 146 -12.72 13.50 9.12
C TYR A 146 -11.83 12.67 10.05
N GLN A 147 -12.36 11.54 10.50
CA GLN A 147 -11.62 10.52 11.23
C GLN A 147 -11.84 9.16 10.57
N ALA A 148 -10.75 8.44 10.30
CA ALA A 148 -10.83 7.02 10.01
C ALA A 148 -10.52 6.25 11.30
N ARG A 149 -11.51 5.55 11.86
CA ARG A 149 -11.38 4.76 13.09
C ARG A 149 -11.42 3.28 12.78
N PHE A 150 -10.34 2.57 13.03
CA PHE A 150 -10.26 1.13 12.74
C PHE A 150 -11.31 0.36 13.55
N ALA A 151 -11.90 -0.65 12.92
CA ALA A 151 -12.89 -1.51 13.55
C ALA A 151 -12.24 -2.42 14.60
N GLN A 152 -11.06 -2.94 14.27
CA GLN A 152 -10.22 -3.75 15.16
C GLN A 152 -9.36 -2.90 16.11
N HIS A 153 -8.94 -3.52 17.21
CA HIS A 153 -8.14 -2.89 18.24
C HIS A 153 -6.66 -3.23 18.13
N LEU A 154 -5.82 -2.43 18.79
CA LEU A 154 -4.47 -2.81 19.19
C LEU A 154 -4.42 -2.87 20.71
N LEU A 155 -3.52 -3.69 21.25
CA LEU A 155 -3.35 -3.85 22.69
C LEU A 155 -2.30 -2.89 23.22
N TYR A 156 -2.62 -2.14 24.28
CA TYR A 156 -1.65 -1.32 24.98
C TYR A 156 -1.88 -1.40 26.48
N ARG A 157 -0.88 -1.90 27.22
CA ARG A 157 -0.92 -2.03 28.70
C ARG A 157 -2.17 -2.77 29.22
N GLY A 158 -2.64 -3.77 28.46
CA GLY A 158 -3.83 -4.56 28.81
C GLY A 158 -5.16 -3.95 28.35
N GLU A 159 -5.15 -2.78 27.71
CA GLU A 159 -6.35 -2.15 27.15
C GLU A 159 -6.45 -2.41 25.64
N GLU A 160 -7.69 -2.62 25.19
CA GLU A 160 -8.06 -2.70 23.77
C GLU A 160 -8.40 -1.30 23.25
N ILE A 161 -7.55 -0.76 22.37
CA ILE A 161 -7.72 0.60 21.87
C ILE A 161 -7.81 0.57 20.34
N LYS A 162 -8.92 1.11 19.80
CA LYS A 162 -9.11 1.27 18.35
C LYS A 162 -8.20 2.38 17.81
N PRO A 163 -7.26 2.08 16.91
CA PRO A 163 -6.44 3.10 16.28
C PRO A 163 -7.28 4.04 15.43
N SER A 164 -6.80 5.27 15.24
CA SER A 164 -7.44 6.20 14.31
C SER A 164 -6.46 7.13 13.61
N VAL A 165 -6.90 7.63 12.45
CA VAL A 165 -6.26 8.70 11.70
C VAL A 165 -7.17 9.91 11.71
N TYR A 166 -6.60 11.08 12.00
CA TYR A 166 -7.27 12.36 11.85
C TYR A 166 -6.93 12.98 10.49
N LEU A 167 -7.95 13.48 9.80
CA LEU A 167 -7.86 13.98 8.43
C LEU A 167 -8.47 15.38 8.34
N ARG A 168 -7.60 16.40 8.31
CA ARG A 168 -8.04 17.80 8.22
C ARG A 168 -8.48 18.13 6.79
N ALA A 169 -9.74 18.52 6.61
CA ALA A 169 -10.35 18.79 5.30
C ALA A 169 -9.58 19.87 4.52
N GLU A 170 -9.26 20.97 5.20
CA GLU A 170 -8.49 22.09 4.64
C GLU A 170 -7.13 21.65 4.08
N LYS A 171 -6.43 20.75 4.80
CA LYS A 171 -5.11 20.24 4.36
C LYS A 171 -5.24 19.32 3.16
N ILE A 172 -6.30 18.51 3.09
CA ILE A 172 -6.58 17.66 1.92
C ILE A 172 -6.78 18.53 0.68
N GLU A 173 -7.58 19.59 0.81
CA GLU A 173 -7.86 20.53 -0.28
C GLU A 173 -6.57 21.25 -0.75
N GLN A 174 -5.78 21.78 0.19
CA GLN A 174 -4.47 22.40 -0.10
C GLN A 174 -3.49 21.44 -0.80
N SER A 175 -3.59 20.13 -0.56
CA SER A 175 -2.72 19.12 -1.18
C SER A 175 -3.09 18.78 -2.63
N GLY A 176 -4.17 19.36 -3.17
CA GLY A 176 -4.68 19.04 -4.52
C GLY A 176 -5.39 17.69 -4.61
N LYS A 177 -5.76 17.08 -3.48
CA LYS A 177 -6.47 15.79 -3.40
C LYS A 177 -7.97 15.94 -3.15
N SER A 178 -8.63 16.83 -3.89
CA SER A 178 -10.08 17.04 -3.79
C SER A 178 -10.90 15.76 -3.99
N HIS A 179 -10.41 14.81 -4.80
CA HIS A 179 -11.04 13.50 -4.97
C HIS A 179 -11.07 12.67 -3.66
N LEU A 180 -10.04 12.76 -2.82
CA LEU A 180 -10.00 12.11 -1.52
C LEU A 180 -11.04 12.74 -0.59
N LEU A 181 -11.12 14.07 -0.57
CA LEU A 181 -12.11 14.79 0.23
C LEU A 181 -13.54 14.42 -0.18
N LYS A 182 -13.81 14.33 -1.49
CA LYS A 182 -15.09 13.86 -2.01
C LYS A 182 -15.40 12.45 -1.52
N LYS A 183 -14.46 11.51 -1.66
CA LYS A 183 -14.65 10.13 -1.17
C LYS A 183 -14.98 10.10 0.32
N LEU A 184 -14.22 10.80 1.16
CA LEU A 184 -14.47 10.86 2.62
C LEU A 184 -15.88 11.37 2.93
N LYS A 185 -16.32 12.41 2.23
CA LYS A 185 -17.67 12.96 2.36
C LYS A 185 -18.75 11.95 1.96
N ASP A 186 -18.52 11.21 0.88
CA ASP A 186 -19.45 10.20 0.38
C ASP A 186 -19.57 9.02 1.37
N TYR A 187 -18.43 8.54 1.91
CA TYR A 187 -18.42 7.50 2.96
C TYR A 187 -19.09 7.97 4.25
N ALA A 188 -18.78 9.18 4.73
CA ALA A 188 -19.35 9.68 5.99
C ALA A 188 -20.88 9.88 5.93
N LYS A 189 -21.45 10.01 4.73
CA LYS A 189 -22.90 10.14 4.50
C LYS A 189 -23.60 8.82 4.18
N SER A 190 -22.84 7.75 3.95
CA SER A 190 -23.43 6.47 3.57
C SER A 190 -24.05 5.77 4.77
N HIS A 191 -24.99 4.86 4.53
CA HIS A 191 -25.60 4.03 5.58
C HIS A 191 -24.60 3.05 6.20
N ARG A 192 -23.50 2.76 5.50
CA ARG A 192 -22.38 1.93 5.95
C ARG A 192 -21.10 2.73 5.75
N PRO A 193 -20.70 3.60 6.69
CA PRO A 193 -19.51 4.44 6.57
C PRO A 193 -18.22 3.62 6.75
N GLU A 194 -18.18 2.40 6.23
CA GLU A 194 -17.11 1.44 6.40
C GLU A 194 -16.25 1.42 5.13
N ALA A 195 -14.94 1.43 5.30
CA ALA A 195 -13.97 1.31 4.21
C ALA A 195 -12.79 0.46 4.67
N THR A 196 -12.09 -0.16 3.73
CA THR A 196 -10.75 -0.68 3.99
C THR A 196 -9.75 0.47 3.88
N VAL A 197 -9.13 0.83 4.99
CA VAL A 197 -8.20 1.97 5.10
C VAL A 197 -6.77 1.47 5.15
N PHE A 198 -5.87 2.17 4.46
CA PHE A 198 -4.42 1.92 4.45
C PHE A 198 -3.70 3.21 4.84
N VAL A 199 -2.72 3.09 5.73
CA VAL A 199 -2.01 4.25 6.29
C VAL A 199 -0.54 3.91 6.47
N TYR A 200 0.35 4.64 5.80
CA TYR A 200 1.78 4.55 6.08
C TYR A 200 2.14 5.45 7.26
N SER A 201 2.36 4.84 8.42
CA SER A 201 2.61 5.55 9.68
C SER A 201 3.34 4.68 10.70
N LYS A 202 3.76 5.30 11.81
CA LYS A 202 4.15 4.61 13.05
C LYS A 202 3.06 4.88 14.10
N PRO A 203 2.28 3.86 14.51
CA PRO A 203 1.28 4.02 15.55
C PRO A 203 1.92 4.47 16.86
N TYR A 204 1.25 5.36 17.57
CA TYR A 204 1.70 5.81 18.88
C TYR A 204 0.51 6.05 19.82
N TYR A 205 0.75 5.79 21.10
CA TYR A 205 -0.22 6.04 22.15
C TYR A 205 -0.11 7.50 22.63
N ASN A 206 -1.25 8.18 22.77
CA ASN A 206 -1.33 9.52 23.33
C ASN A 206 -2.70 9.72 24.00
N LYS A 207 -2.70 10.00 25.32
CA LYS A 207 -3.89 10.36 26.12
C LYS A 207 -5.10 9.43 25.90
N GLY A 208 -4.91 8.11 25.95
CA GLY A 208 -6.00 7.13 25.78
C GLY A 208 -6.31 6.75 24.34
N TYR A 209 -5.58 7.28 23.36
CA TYR A 209 -5.79 7.01 21.94
C TYR A 209 -4.55 6.43 21.30
N ILE A 210 -4.74 5.46 20.40
CA ILE A 210 -3.70 5.06 19.46
C ILE A 210 -3.90 5.85 18.17
N ASN A 211 -2.91 6.65 17.82
CA ASN A 211 -2.95 7.56 16.68
C ASN A 211 -2.01 7.05 15.59
N LEU A 212 -2.48 7.15 14.35
CA LEU A 212 -1.71 6.94 13.13
C LEU A 212 -1.50 8.33 12.50
N ASN A 213 -0.33 8.92 12.71
CA ASN A 213 -0.04 10.25 12.16
C ASN A 213 0.22 10.18 10.65
N LEU A 214 -0.35 11.11 9.91
CA LEU A 214 -0.22 11.18 8.46
C LEU A 214 0.69 12.34 8.07
N ALA A 215 1.88 12.03 7.55
CA ALA A 215 2.83 13.07 7.13
C ALA A 215 2.36 13.82 5.87
N ASN A 216 1.75 13.10 4.92
CA ASN A 216 1.12 13.65 3.73
C ASN A 216 -0.01 12.72 3.25
N PHE A 217 -0.89 13.20 2.39
CA PHE A 217 -2.02 12.38 1.91
C PHE A 217 -1.63 11.34 0.85
N ASP A 218 -0.38 11.30 0.35
CA ASP A 218 0.12 10.17 -0.45
C ASP A 218 0.33 8.91 0.39
N PHE A 219 0.34 9.04 1.72
CA PHE A 219 0.46 7.96 2.69
C PHE A 219 -0.87 7.45 3.22
N PHE A 220 -1.98 7.79 2.56
CA PHE A 220 -3.33 7.37 2.90
C PHE A 220 -4.07 6.85 1.65
N ASP A 221 -4.72 5.69 1.76
CA ASP A 221 -5.60 5.13 0.74
C ASP A 221 -6.86 4.58 1.40
N LEU A 222 -7.98 4.63 0.69
CA LEU A 222 -9.25 4.06 1.14
C LEU A 222 -9.90 3.31 -0.01
N ARG A 223 -10.46 2.15 0.29
CA ARG A 223 -11.10 1.24 -0.65
C ARG A 223 -12.43 0.76 -0.10
N GLU A 224 -13.30 0.31 -1.00
CA GLU A 224 -14.53 -0.37 -0.61
C GLU A 224 -14.20 -1.61 0.22
N VAL A 225 -15.13 -1.98 1.09
CA VAL A 225 -15.04 -3.24 1.84
C VAL A 225 -15.46 -4.34 0.88
N GLU A 226 -14.53 -5.21 0.49
CA GLU A 226 -14.89 -6.45 -0.21
C GLU A 226 -15.63 -7.34 0.79
N GLU A 227 -16.86 -7.76 0.43
CA GLU A 227 -17.71 -8.65 1.23
C GLU A 227 -17.26 -10.12 1.15
#